data_AF-A0A7D4AV21-F1
#
_entry.id   AF-A0A7D4AV21-F1
#
_cell.length_a   1.000
_cell.length_b   1.000
_cell.length_c   1.000
_cell.angle_alpha   90.00
_cell.angle_beta   90.00
_cell.angle_gamma   90.00
#
_symmetry.space_group_name_H-M   'P 1'
#
loop_
_entity.id
_entity.type
_entity.pdbx_description
1 polymer ?
#
loop_
_entity_poly.entity_id
_entity_poly.type
_entity_poly.pdbx_seq_one_letter_code
_entity_poly.pdbx_strand_id
1 'polypeptide(L)' 'MQLKGIVLAPDGRPCAGASVYPAGAPRQLVVTDAQGAFTLPVPAGAAISLRVEYFGEGSSRVEVPAPGTTPLRITLGK' A
#
# COMPACT_ATOMS: atom_id res chain seq x y z
N MET A 1 -6.71 10.93 8.09
CA MET A 1 -7.36 10.62 6.79
C MET A 1 -7.22 9.13 6.50
N GLN A 2 -8.01 8.57 5.59
CA GLN A 2 -7.84 7.19 5.13
C GLN A 2 -7.27 7.20 3.71
N LEU A 3 -6.12 6.56 3.51
CA LEU A 3 -5.58 6.28 2.20
C LEU A 3 -6.13 4.93 1.73
N LYS A 4 -6.78 4.92 0.57
CA LYS A 4 -7.34 3.71 -0.03
C LYS A 4 -6.55 3.36 -1.27
N GLY A 5 -6.40 2.08 -1.54
CA GLY A 5 -5.74 1.62 -2.75
C GLY A 5 -5.89 0.14 -3.01
N ILE A 6 -5.31 -0.29 -4.11
CA ILE A 6 -5.24 -1.69 -4.54
C ILE A 6 -3.77 -2.04 -4.79
N VAL A 7 -3.34 -3.17 -4.23
CA VAL A 7 -2.06 -3.80 -4.51
C VAL A 7 -2.27 -4.90 -5.54
N LEU A 8 -1.46 -4.87 -6.58
CA LEU A 8 -1.39 -5.88 -7.61
C LEU A 8 -0.06 -6.63 -7.51
N ALA A 9 -0.08 -7.93 -7.77
CA ALA A 9 1.10 -8.73 -7.97
C ALA A 9 1.77 -8.37 -9.32
N PRO A 10 3.01 -8.80 -9.58
CA PRO A 10 3.71 -8.48 -10.83
C PRO A 10 2.99 -8.97 -12.09
N ASP A 11 2.17 -10.02 -11.97
CA ASP A 11 1.33 -10.57 -13.03
C ASP A 11 0.04 -9.74 -13.30
N GLY A 12 -0.16 -8.66 -12.55
CA GLY A 12 -1.30 -7.76 -12.67
C GLY A 12 -2.55 -8.21 -11.92
N ARG A 13 -2.52 -9.35 -11.21
CA ARG A 13 -3.66 -9.81 -10.40
C ARG A 13 -3.70 -9.11 -9.05
N PRO A 14 -4.88 -9.01 -8.42
CA PRO A 14 -4.98 -8.55 -7.04
C PRO A 14 -4.10 -9.37 -6.08
N CYS A 15 -3.30 -8.68 -5.29
CA CYS A 15 -2.43 -9.31 -4.32
C CYS A 15 -3.09 -9.30 -2.94
N ALA A 16 -3.74 -10.40 -2.58
CA ALA A 16 -4.34 -10.60 -1.27
C ALA A 16 -3.27 -10.96 -0.24
N GLY A 17 -3.36 -10.43 0.99
CA GLY A 17 -2.41 -10.75 2.06
C GLY A 17 -1.12 -9.91 2.04
N ALA A 18 -0.96 -8.98 1.10
CA ALA A 18 0.12 -8.00 1.13
C ALA A 18 -0.02 -7.04 2.32
N SER A 19 1.08 -6.82 3.02
CA SER A 19 1.21 -5.89 4.13
C SER A 19 1.56 -4.50 3.61
N VAL A 20 0.74 -3.51 3.93
CA VAL A 20 0.93 -2.11 3.52
C VAL A 20 1.13 -1.26 4.77
N TYR A 21 2.23 -0.51 4.84
CA TYR A 21 2.54 0.31 6.00
C TYR A 21 3.42 1.52 5.65
N PRO A 22 3.39 2.61 6.45
CA PRO A 22 4.34 3.70 6.28
C PRO A 22 5.77 3.27 6.64
N ALA A 23 6.75 3.60 5.81
CA ALA A 23 8.16 3.23 6.04
C ALA A 23 8.71 3.74 7.39
N GLY A 24 8.23 4.89 7.89
CA GLY A 24 8.59 5.45 9.20
C GLY A 24 7.73 4.95 10.37
N ALA A 25 6.67 4.18 10.12
CA ALA A 25 5.74 3.70 11.15
C ALA A 25 5.25 2.26 10.83
N PRO A 26 6.13 1.24 10.85
CA PRO A 26 5.78 -0.12 10.45
C PRO A 26 4.73 -0.80 11.34
N ARG A 27 4.53 -0.29 12.57
CA ARG A 27 3.45 -0.76 13.46
C ARG A 27 2.05 -0.40 12.95
N GLN A 28 1.94 0.56 12.04
CA GLN A 28 0.70 0.99 11.42
C GLN A 28 0.52 0.26 10.09
N LEU A 29 0.47 -1.06 10.14
CA LEU A 29 0.29 -1.91 8.96
C LEU A 29 -1.16 -2.32 8.79
N VAL A 30 -1.54 -2.49 7.53
CA VAL A 30 -2.81 -3.12 7.14
C VAL A 30 -2.54 -4.23 6.14
N VAL A 31 -3.38 -5.24 6.14
CA VAL A 31 -3.29 -6.36 5.22
C VAL A 31 -4.37 -6.19 4.15
N THR A 32 -3.98 -6.40 2.89
CA THR A 32 -4.88 -6.34 1.74
C THR A 32 -5.87 -7.50 1.73
N ASP A 33 -7.10 -7.23 1.28
CA ASP A 33 -8.17 -8.23 1.17
C ASP A 33 -8.05 -9.10 -0.09
N ALA A 34 -9.04 -9.98 -0.34
CA ALA A 34 -9.07 -10.86 -1.51
C ALA A 34 -9.08 -10.13 -2.86
N GLN A 35 -9.44 -8.84 -2.88
CA GLN A 35 -9.42 -7.97 -4.04
C GLN A 35 -8.15 -7.10 -4.07
N GLY A 36 -7.16 -7.40 -3.23
CA GLY A 36 -5.92 -6.64 -3.09
C GLY A 36 -6.14 -5.24 -2.53
N ALA A 37 -7.33 -4.92 -2.03
CA ALA A 37 -7.66 -3.59 -1.57
C ALA A 37 -7.18 -3.38 -0.13
N PHE A 38 -6.76 -2.15 0.18
CA PHE A 38 -6.38 -1.76 1.53
C PHE A 38 -6.95 -0.38 1.89
N THR A 39 -7.12 -0.17 3.19
CA THR A 39 -7.44 1.14 3.77
C THR A 39 -6.49 1.40 4.93
N LEU A 40 -5.58 2.35 4.75
CA LEU A 40 -4.55 2.69 5.73
C LEU A 40 -4.87 4.07 6.33
N PRO A 41 -5.05 4.19 7.66
CA PRO A 41 -5.09 5.49 8.32
C PRO A 41 -3.77 6.21 8.11
N VAL A 42 -3.77 7.49 7.73
CA VAL A 42 -2.55 8.31 7.58
C VAL A 42 -2.79 9.75 8.04
N PRO A 43 -1.75 10.47 8.51
CA PRO A 43 -1.82 11.91 8.71
C PRO A 43 -2.22 12.63 7.43
N ALA A 44 -3.07 13.65 7.53
CA ALA A 44 -3.48 14.45 6.37
C ALA A 44 -2.37 15.42 5.96
N GLY A 45 -2.25 15.70 4.67
CA GLY A 45 -1.46 16.84 4.15
C GLY A 45 0.06 16.67 4.10
N ALA A 46 0.60 15.49 4.44
CA ALA A 46 2.04 15.21 4.31
C ALA A 46 2.31 14.12 3.27
N ALA A 47 3.42 14.26 2.55
CA ALA A 47 3.94 13.19 1.72
C ALA A 47 4.30 11.99 2.60
N ILE A 48 3.90 10.80 2.17
CA ILE A 48 4.16 9.56 2.91
C ILE A 48 4.84 8.56 2.02
N SER A 49 5.88 7.91 2.54
CA SER A 49 6.54 6.80 1.88
C SER A 49 5.96 5.50 2.42
N LEU A 50 5.28 4.75 1.57
CA LEU A 50 4.70 3.45 1.88
C LEU A 50 5.67 2.34 1.51
N ARG A 51 5.68 1.30 2.34
CA ARG A 51 6.20 -0.01 2.00
C ARG A 51 5.04 -0.97 1.82
N VAL A 52 5.15 -1.78 0.78
CA VAL A 52 4.28 -2.91 0.53
C VAL A 52 5.13 -4.15 0.51
N GLU A 53 4.78 -5.14 1.31
CA GLU A 53 5.51 -6.38 1.43
C GLU A 53 4.57 -7.56 1.24
N TYR A 54 5.00 -8.53 0.45
CA TYR A 54 4.29 -9.78 0.30
C TYR A 54 5.28 -10.94 0.31
N PHE A 55 4.98 -11.93 1.13
CA PHE A 55 5.86 -13.07 1.32
C PHE A 55 6.01 -13.84 0.00
N GLY A 56 7.24 -14.04 -0.44
CA GLY A 56 7.56 -14.70 -1.72
C GLY A 56 7.78 -13.75 -2.90
N GLU A 57 7.23 -12.53 -2.87
CA GLU A 57 7.39 -11.53 -3.95
C GLU A 57 8.37 -10.41 -3.58
N GLY A 58 8.54 -10.12 -2.28
CA GLY A 58 9.49 -9.14 -1.77
C GLY A 58 8.81 -7.85 -1.30
N SER A 59 9.53 -6.73 -1.40
CA SER A 59 9.08 -5.41 -0.91
C SER A 59 9.10 -4.37 -2.03
N SER A 60 8.17 -3.44 -2.00
CA SER A 60 8.11 -2.29 -2.90
C SER A 60 7.89 -1.01 -2.10
N ARG A 61 8.45 0.09 -2.59
CA ARG A 61 8.38 1.39 -1.94
C ARG A 61 7.66 2.36 -2.85
N VAL A 62 6.62 3.00 -2.32
CA VAL A 62 5.79 3.95 -3.05
C VAL A 62 5.77 5.29 -2.33
N GLU A 63 6.08 6.36 -3.05
CA GLU A 63 5.92 7.71 -2.52
C GLU A 63 4.54 8.24 -2.89
N VAL A 64 3.82 8.70 -1.87
CA VAL A 64 2.49 9.31 -2.01
C VAL A 64 2.66 10.79 -1.67
N PRO A 65 2.71 11.69 -2.67
CA PRO A 65 3.01 13.12 -2.46
C PRO A 65 1.99 13.82 -1.56
N ALA A 66 0.72 13.43 -1.68
CA ALA A 66 -0.34 13.79 -0.75
C ALA A 66 -1.42 12.71 -0.82
N PRO A 67 -1.83 12.12 0.32
CA PRO A 67 -3.03 11.27 0.36
C PRO A 67 -4.23 12.10 -0.12
N GLY A 68 -4.70 11.83 -1.33
CA GLY A 68 -5.89 12.45 -1.93
C GLY A 68 -7.09 11.50 -1.93
N THR A 69 -8.19 11.91 -2.57
CA THR A 69 -9.41 11.09 -2.67
C THR A 69 -9.29 9.97 -3.72
N THR A 70 -8.28 10.01 -4.58
CA THR A 70 -8.08 9.01 -5.63
C THR A 70 -7.46 7.73 -5.06
N PRO A 71 -8.05 6.54 -5.33
CA PRO A 71 -7.46 5.28 -4.92
C PRO A 71 -6.07 5.07 -5.52
N LEU A 72 -5.09 4.71 -4.69
CA LEU A 72 -3.75 4.39 -5.13
C LEU A 72 -3.71 3.01 -5.79
N ARG A 73 -2.96 2.86 -6.89
CA ARG A 73 -2.68 1.55 -7.50
C ARG A 73 -1.19 1.26 -7.36
N ILE A 74 -0.87 0.18 -6.67
CA ILE A 74 0.51 -0.27 -6.42
C ILE A 74 0.70 -1.60 -7.13
N THR A 75 1.82 -1.78 -7.84
CA THR A 75 2.22 -3.08 -8.38
C THR A 75 3.52 -3.48 -7.71
N LEU A 76 3.54 -4.68 -7.12
CA LEU A 76 4.76 -5.20 -6.50
C LEU A 76 5.89 -5.34 -7.54
N GLY A 77 7.11 -5.01 -7.12
CA GLY A 77 8.33 -5.07 -7.93
C GLY A 77 8.50 -3.95 -8.96
N LYS A 78 7.68 -2.89 -8.91
CA LYS A 78 7.76 -1.73 -9.80
C LYS A 78 7.92 -0.40 -9.08
#